data_AF-A0A640S9Z7-F1
#
_entry.id   AF-A0A640S9Z7-F1
#
_cell.length_a   1.000
_cell.length_b   1.000
_cell.length_c   1.000
_cell.angle_alpha   90.00
_cell.angle_beta   90.00
_cell.angle_gamma   90.00
#
_symmetry.space_group_name_H-M   'P 1'
#
loop_
_entity.id
_entity.type
_entity.pdbx_description
1 polymer ?
#
loop_
_entity_poly.entity_id
_entity_poly.type
_entity_poly.pdbx_seq_one_letter_code
_entity_poly.pdbx_strand_id
1 'polypeptide(L)'
;MRTGCDRHARTVRRSAEVGPLVELRFSSSCRAAWVRVTHARGGDRIEARNRGGVCRHTTCYAKTVAAGRSSAYTAMVNDKGTKAWGCLHRRNGTIVCTEAY
;
A
#
# COMPACT_ATOMS: atom_id res chain seq x y z
N MET A 1 9.94 -13.54 13.63
CA MET A 1 9.41 -12.36 14.36
C MET A 1 8.16 -11.86 13.65
N ARG A 2 6.96 -12.12 14.20
CA ARG A 2 5.68 -11.68 13.61
C ARG A 2 5.23 -10.46 14.41
N THR A 3 5.55 -9.27 13.91
CA THR A 3 5.14 -8.00 14.51
C THR A 3 3.61 -7.96 14.54
N GLY A 4 3.00 -8.13 15.72
CA GLY A 4 1.54 -8.28 15.94
C GLY A 4 0.67 -7.10 15.48
N CYS A 5 1.26 -6.15 14.77
CA CYS A 5 0.59 -5.07 14.06
C CYS A 5 -0.39 -5.58 13.00
N ASP A 6 -0.11 -6.74 12.38
CA ASP A 6 -0.97 -7.32 11.34
C ASP A 6 -2.32 -7.81 11.89
N ARG A 7 -2.35 -8.34 13.13
CA ARG A 7 -3.58 -8.85 13.77
C ARG A 7 -4.66 -7.80 13.94
N HIS A 8 -4.26 -6.56 14.22
CA HIS A 8 -5.18 -5.43 14.39
C HIS A 8 -5.31 -4.57 13.12
N ALA A 9 -4.69 -4.99 12.02
CA ALA A 9 -4.73 -4.25 10.78
C ALA A 9 -6.02 -4.52 10.02
N ARG A 10 -6.83 -3.48 9.84
CA ARG A 10 -8.05 -3.52 9.04
C ARG A 10 -7.84 -2.80 7.71
N THR A 11 -8.49 -3.26 6.66
CA THR A 11 -8.56 -2.53 5.39
C THR A 11 -9.43 -1.30 5.62
N VAL A 12 -8.82 -0.11 5.61
CA VAL A 12 -9.52 1.17 5.81
C VAL A 12 -9.98 1.79 4.49
N ARG A 13 -9.24 1.52 3.41
CA ARG A 13 -9.60 1.91 2.05
C ARG A 13 -9.23 0.81 1.08
N ARG A 14 -9.98 0.69 -0.01
CA ARG A 14 -9.66 -0.20 -1.12
C ARG A 14 -10.02 0.47 -2.43
N SER A 15 -9.24 0.21 -3.47
CA SER A 15 -9.52 0.59 -4.83
C SER A 15 -9.41 -0.67 -5.69
N ALA A 16 -10.52 -1.00 -6.35
CA ALA A 16 -10.61 -2.13 -7.26
C ALA A 16 -10.94 -1.55 -8.63
N GLU A 17 -9.92 -1.39 -9.46
CA GLU A 17 -10.16 -1.21 -10.90
C GLU A 17 -10.09 -2.58 -11.57
N VAL A 18 -10.71 -2.72 -12.75
CA VAL A 18 -10.70 -3.96 -13.56
C VAL A 18 -9.30 -4.62 -13.52
N GLY A 19 -9.19 -5.73 -12.80
CA GLY A 19 -7.92 -6.42 -12.49
C GLY A 19 -7.44 -6.26 -11.03
N PRO A 20 -6.31 -5.59 -10.76
CA PRO A 20 -5.67 -5.53 -9.44
C PRO A 20 -6.48 -4.79 -8.38
N LEU A 21 -6.64 -5.44 -7.23
CA LEU A 21 -7.27 -4.89 -6.03
C LEU A 21 -6.20 -4.31 -5.10
N VAL A 22 -6.24 -3.00 -4.89
CA VAL A 22 -5.36 -2.25 -3.99
C VAL A 22 -6.10 -2.01 -2.68
N GLU A 23 -5.50 -2.42 -1.57
CA GLU A 23 -6.04 -2.28 -0.23
C GLU A 23 -5.08 -1.49 0.64
N LEU A 24 -5.56 -0.38 1.21
CA LEU A 24 -4.87 0.34 2.28
C LEU A 24 -5.28 -0.29 3.61
N ARG A 25 -4.31 -0.90 4.29
CA ARG A 25 -4.47 -1.49 5.61
C ARG A 25 -3.91 -0.55 6.65
N PHE A 26 -4.63 -0.36 7.75
CA PHE A 26 -4.19 0.44 8.88
C PHE A 26 -4.35 -0.35 10.17
N SER A 27 -3.32 -0.31 11.01
CA SER A 27 -3.30 -0.90 12.34
C SER A 27 -3.27 0.22 13.37
N SER A 28 -4.34 0.34 14.17
CA SER A 28 -4.41 1.31 15.26
C SER A 28 -3.38 1.00 16.36
N SER A 29 -3.12 -0.28 16.64
CA SER A 29 -2.19 -0.71 17.70
C SER A 29 -0.75 -0.28 17.41
N CYS A 30 -0.33 -0.35 16.15
CA CYS A 30 1.02 0.08 15.74
C CYS A 30 1.05 1.46 15.09
N ARG A 31 -0.12 2.11 14.96
CA ARG A 31 -0.32 3.38 14.28
C ARG A 31 0.39 3.41 12.93
N ALA A 32 0.19 2.36 12.14
CA ALA A 32 0.88 2.19 10.88
C ALA A 32 -0.09 1.76 9.79
N ALA A 33 0.07 2.36 8.60
CA ALA A 33 -0.62 1.97 7.38
C ALA A 33 0.33 1.28 6.40
N TRP A 34 -0.19 0.45 5.53
CA TRP A 34 0.55 -0.11 4.39
C TRP A 34 -0.43 -0.50 3.30
N VAL A 35 0.10 -0.59 2.09
CA VAL A 35 -0.67 -0.97 0.92
C VAL A 35 -0.41 -2.44 0.63
N ARG A 36 -1.48 -3.15 0.36
CA ARG A 36 -1.49 -4.52 -0.14
C ARG A 36 -2.16 -4.49 -1.49
N VAL A 37 -1.55 -5.11 -2.49
CA VAL A 37 -2.22 -5.39 -3.75
C VAL A 37 -2.44 -6.88 -3.90
N THR A 38 -3.56 -7.24 -4.51
CA THR A 38 -3.89 -8.61 -4.92
C THR A 38 -4.38 -8.60 -6.36
N HIS A 39 -4.27 -9.75 -7.05
CA HIS A 39 -4.54 -9.85 -8.49
C HIS A 39 -3.69 -8.90 -9.36
N ALA A 40 -2.54 -8.47 -8.86
CA ALA A 40 -1.57 -7.73 -9.65
C ALA A 40 -0.82 -8.68 -10.60
N ARG A 41 -0.16 -8.11 -11.60
CA ARG A 41 0.77 -8.85 -12.45
C ARG A 41 2.19 -8.55 -12.00
N GLY A 42 3.09 -9.53 -12.15
CA GLY A 42 4.52 -9.31 -11.93
C GLY A 42 5.01 -8.13 -12.78
N GLY A 43 5.72 -7.19 -12.15
CA GLY A 43 6.15 -5.93 -12.77
C GLY A 43 5.25 -4.73 -12.45
N ASP A 44 4.06 -4.91 -11.89
CA ASP A 44 3.28 -3.79 -11.35
C ASP A 44 3.98 -3.20 -10.12
N ARG A 45 3.90 -1.90 -9.93
CA ARG A 45 4.56 -1.20 -8.82
C ARG A 45 3.53 -0.58 -7.90
N ILE A 46 3.57 -0.92 -6.63
CA ILE A 46 2.74 -0.30 -5.59
C ILE A 46 3.56 0.68 -4.78
N GLU A 47 2.89 1.68 -4.24
CA GLU A 47 3.48 2.75 -3.45
C GLU A 47 2.54 3.12 -2.31
N ALA A 48 3.07 3.23 -1.08
CA ALA A 48 2.36 3.85 0.02
C ALA A 48 2.85 5.30 0.18
N ARG A 49 1.91 6.24 0.23
CA ARG A 49 2.18 7.67 0.43
C ARG A 49 1.58 8.11 1.74
N ASN A 50 2.24 9.03 2.42
CA ASN A 50 1.68 9.71 3.59
C ASN A 50 1.99 11.22 3.56
N ARG A 51 1.00 12.03 3.96
CA ARG A 51 1.15 13.48 4.05
C ARG A 51 1.70 13.84 5.43
N GLY A 52 3.00 14.08 5.52
CA GLY A 52 3.70 14.48 6.75
C GLY A 52 4.65 13.42 7.34
N GLY A 53 4.92 12.35 6.61
CA GLY A 53 5.85 11.30 7.02
C GLY A 53 7.34 11.64 6.86
N VAL A 54 8.17 10.81 7.49
CA VAL A 54 9.65 10.85 7.45
C VAL A 54 10.19 10.72 6.02
N CYS A 55 9.44 10.08 5.13
CA CYS A 55 9.81 9.92 3.73
C CYS A 55 8.92 10.76 2.81
N ARG A 56 9.46 11.90 2.37
CA ARG A 56 8.85 12.76 1.34
C ARG A 56 9.00 12.19 -0.07
N HIS A 57 9.89 11.21 -0.26
CA HIS A 57 10.12 10.59 -1.56
C HIS A 57 9.14 9.45 -1.83
N THR A 58 8.57 9.46 -3.03
CA THR A 58 7.64 8.45 -3.59
C THR A 58 8.27 7.06 -3.73
N THR A 59 9.57 6.91 -3.48
CA THR A 59 10.29 5.64 -3.57
C THR A 59 10.38 4.89 -2.24
N CYS A 60 10.20 5.58 -1.11
CA CYS A 60 10.51 4.99 0.20
C CYS A 60 9.62 3.82 0.59
N TYR A 61 8.36 3.85 0.17
CA TYR A 61 7.40 2.79 0.41
C TYR A 61 6.87 2.22 -0.90
N ALA A 62 7.73 2.24 -1.94
CA ALA A 62 7.43 1.59 -3.20
C ALA A 62 7.90 0.12 -3.19
N LYS A 63 7.11 -0.75 -3.82
CA LYS A 63 7.43 -2.16 -4.01
C LYS A 63 6.97 -2.58 -5.40
N THR A 64 7.84 -3.24 -6.14
CA THR A 64 7.45 -3.90 -7.39
C THR A 64 7.00 -5.32 -7.08
N VAL A 65 5.88 -5.72 -7.67
CA VAL A 65 5.37 -7.09 -7.62
C VAL A 65 6.37 -7.98 -8.35
N ALA A 66 6.94 -8.96 -7.67
CA ALA A 66 7.90 -9.88 -8.27
C ALA A 66 7.26 -10.70 -9.40
N ALA A 67 8.05 -11.08 -10.40
CA ALA A 67 7.60 -11.99 -11.45
C ALA A 67 7.05 -13.29 -10.84
N GLY A 68 5.90 -13.76 -11.34
CA GLY A 68 5.20 -14.94 -10.80
C GLY A 68 4.44 -14.70 -9.48
N ARG A 69 4.43 -13.49 -8.93
CA ARG A 69 3.56 -13.11 -7.80
C ARG A 69 2.36 -12.32 -8.30
N SER A 70 1.22 -12.53 -7.64
CA SER A 70 -0.01 -11.77 -7.86
C SER A 70 -0.37 -10.84 -6.70
N SER A 71 0.45 -10.83 -5.65
CA SER A 71 0.26 -10.00 -4.48
C SER A 71 1.57 -9.39 -4.02
N ALA A 72 1.52 -8.14 -3.57
CA ALA A 72 2.66 -7.47 -2.95
C ALA A 72 2.19 -6.58 -1.80
N TYR A 73 3.13 -6.26 -0.92
CA TYR A 73 2.93 -5.43 0.26
C TYR A 73 4.01 -4.35 0.27
N THR A 74 3.62 -3.11 0.57
CA THR A 74 4.57 -2.04 0.84
C THR A 74 5.13 -2.17 2.26
N ALA A 75 6.19 -1.43 2.54
CA ALA A 75 6.60 -1.19 3.91
C ALA A 75 5.51 -0.42 4.68
N MET A 76 5.54 -0.57 6.01
CA MET A 76 4.61 0.11 6.92
C MET A 76 5.00 1.59 7.04
N VAL A 77 4.08 2.49 6.70
CA VAL A 77 4.16 3.92 6.97
C VAL A 77 3.57 4.18 8.35
N ASN A 78 4.36 4.75 9.26
CA ASN A 78 3.85 5.23 10.54
C ASN A 78 2.94 6.43 10.26
N ASP A 79 1.68 6.28 10.65
CA ASP A 79 0.63 7.24 10.38
C ASP A 79 0.29 7.98 11.66
N LYS A 80 1.20 8.86 12.07
CA LYS A 80 1.14 9.59 13.34
C LYS A 80 0.06 10.70 13.31
N GLY A 81 -1.15 10.39 12.83
CA GLY A 81 -2.24 11.36 12.54
C GLY A 81 -2.11 12.03 11.17
N THR A 82 -1.28 11.47 10.30
CA THR A 82 -1.11 11.90 8.92
C THR A 82 -2.17 11.25 8.03
N LYS A 83 -2.32 11.73 6.79
CA LYS A 83 -3.19 11.05 5.83
C LYS A 83 -2.35 10.11 5.00
N ALA A 84 -2.70 8.82 4.93
CA ALA A 84 -2.02 7.81 4.13
C ALA A 84 -2.90 7.34 2.97
N TRP A 85 -2.30 7.08 1.81
CA TRP A 85 -2.98 6.49 0.65
C TRP A 85 -2.04 5.57 -0.11
N GLY A 86 -2.62 4.62 -0.84
CA GLY A 86 -1.87 3.76 -1.73
C GLY A 86 -2.04 4.14 -3.19
N CYS A 87 -0.98 4.00 -3.98
CA CYS A 87 -1.03 4.10 -5.42
C CYS A 87 -0.45 2.84 -6.06
N LEU A 88 -1.10 2.35 -7.10
CA LEU A 88 -0.67 1.25 -7.94
C LEU A 88 -0.37 1.79 -9.33
N HIS A 89 0.88 1.63 -9.73
CA HIS A 89 1.37 1.86 -11.07
C HIS A 89 1.32 0.53 -11.83
N ARG A 90 0.39 0.43 -12.76
CA ARG A 90 0.28 -0.72 -13.65
C ARG A 90 1.31 -0.59 -14.78
N ARG A 91 1.73 -1.73 -15.33
CA ARG A 91 2.65 -1.75 -16.49
C ARG A 91 2.13 -1.03 -17.73
N ASN A 92 0.81 -0.89 -17.88
CA ASN A 92 0.20 -0.17 -18.99
C ASN A 92 0.24 1.37 -18.82
N GLY A 93 0.86 1.89 -17.76
CA GLY A 93 0.92 3.33 -17.45
C GLY A 93 -0.27 3.85 -16.64
N THR A 94 -1.29 3.04 -16.37
CA THR A 94 -2.42 3.43 -15.52
C THR A 94 -1.98 3.51 -14.07
N ILE A 95 -2.33 4.60 -13.39
CA ILE A 95 -2.08 4.80 -11.97
C ILE A 95 -3.42 4.79 -11.24
N VAL A 96 -3.57 3.85 -10.32
CA VAL A 96 -4.76 3.66 -9.51
C VAL A 96 -4.43 3.97 -8.07
N CYS A 97 -4.97 5.06 -7.54
CA CYS A 97 -4.79 5.40 -6.13
C CYS A 97 -6.05 5.07 -5.32
N THR A 98 -5.85 4.67 -4.07
CA THR A 98 -6.91 4.66 -3.06
C THR A 98 -7.15 6.08 -2.58
N GLU A 99 -8.31 6.32 -1.98
CA GLU A 99 -8.50 7.51 -1.18
C GLU A 99 -7.52 7.58 0.00
N ALA A 100 -7.29 8.79 0.47
CA ALA A 100 -6.54 9.04 1.69
C ALA A 100 -7.38 8.72 2.93
N TYR A 101 -6.76 8.01 3.87
CA TYR A 101 -7.27 7.74 5.21
C TYR A 101 -6.42 8.49 6.23
#